data_AF-A0A7X6UMK7-F1
#
_entry.id   AF-A0A7X6UMK7-F1
#
_cell.length_a   1.000
_cell.length_b   1.000
_cell.length_c   1.000
_cell.angle_alpha   90.00
_cell.angle_beta   90.00
_cell.angle_gamma   90.00
#
_symmetry.space_group_name_H-M   'P 1'
#
loop_
_entity.id
_entity.type
_entity.pdbx_description
1 polymer ?
#
loop_
_entity_poly.entity_id
_entity_poly.type
_entity_poly.pdbx_seq_one_letter_code
_entity_poly.pdbx_strand_id
1 'polypeptide(L)'
;MGASVTAEQFIYEGNGTIEFWADDDKLGEEPTIWWTGAVDTDWYKPGNWFGNRIPSLDDVVVLEGTIHDLVNANIIMRLEDANCRLPRKMGIGNGGILSLNAPFDEENNLRFIIEERCCLLAHGSVTHENHAYASSVQVNRVNLHIEGDLIVGRGSSIHANGKGRLYAGPGKGAGTTDGAGYGGQATGVFTTPTYGSITKPIDLGSCSFSTGRWSSGAIKLKVDGTFILNGSLASNAGSFPASGGSVWVDANVFKGLGGISVVGSQGSGGRIAVHVDANEFTGSFNAKGQTKGVAGTIFILDRSIHTYGKLIVDDSIDLDAYTSLNDLESVSYTFDEIQVSGTGKLKVGEDCSLHLAPDGIYENQTDTATLTVDHGGEFINEGTFILNGSETALTVDGLFNSLPASVFKYIGKAGVPVTILDNFEYQTLELSVPGRTFFWKANATYTAHDSFRVIGEPDNLITLRSTEVGTPWNLFLTDVPGYAEYVDVQDSHADSGKGVKVGPLTGDNWNLSVNSGNNISWVFGPSIGTVFTFY
;
A
#
# COMPACT_ATOMS: atom_id res chain seq x y z
N MET A 1 10.42 -21.98 -36.12
CA MET A 1 9.03 -21.48 -36.18
C MET A 1 8.14 -22.56 -35.62
N GLY A 2 7.61 -22.35 -34.43
CA GLY A 2 6.91 -23.34 -33.64
C GLY A 2 6.78 -22.80 -32.23
N ALA A 3 5.95 -21.76 -32.09
CA ALA A 3 5.57 -21.24 -30.79
C ALA A 3 4.27 -21.95 -30.40
N SER A 4 4.36 -22.80 -29.38
CA SER A 4 3.23 -23.27 -28.60
C SER A 4 2.57 -22.06 -27.93
N VAL A 5 1.31 -21.81 -28.26
CA VAL A 5 0.49 -20.82 -27.56
C VAL A 5 -0.08 -21.51 -26.33
N THR A 6 0.38 -21.11 -25.14
CA THR A 6 -0.14 -21.57 -23.84
C THR A 6 -1.43 -20.82 -23.48
N ALA A 7 -2.31 -21.48 -22.72
CA ALA A 7 -3.71 -21.15 -22.46
C ALA A 7 -3.97 -19.90 -21.59
N GLU A 8 -3.41 -18.74 -21.94
CA GLU A 8 -3.62 -17.49 -21.21
C GLU A 8 -4.34 -16.46 -22.07
N GLN A 9 -5.67 -16.58 -22.15
CA GLN A 9 -6.60 -15.47 -22.49
C GLN A 9 -8.05 -15.95 -22.30
N PHE A 10 -8.49 -16.19 -21.06
CA PHE A 10 -9.92 -16.34 -20.78
C PHE A 10 -10.60 -14.97 -20.77
N ILE A 11 -10.89 -14.47 -21.98
CA ILE A 11 -11.83 -13.38 -22.20
C ILE A 11 -13.24 -13.97 -22.02
N TYR A 12 -13.82 -13.87 -20.82
CA TYR A 12 -15.25 -14.12 -20.62
C TYR A 12 -16.04 -12.90 -21.13
N GLU A 13 -16.41 -12.92 -22.42
CA GLU A 13 -17.31 -11.94 -23.07
C GLU A 13 -18.65 -12.57 -23.50
N GLY A 14 -19.15 -13.57 -22.78
CA GLY A 14 -20.45 -14.18 -23.05
C GLY A 14 -21.59 -13.51 -22.29
N ASN A 15 -22.53 -12.86 -23.00
CA ASN A 15 -23.83 -12.39 -22.48
C ASN A 15 -24.83 -13.55 -22.21
N GLY A 16 -24.36 -14.72 -21.77
CA GLY A 16 -25.19 -15.91 -21.58
C GLY A 16 -24.65 -16.84 -20.51
N THR A 17 -25.26 -16.77 -19.32
CA THR A 17 -25.71 -17.87 -18.45
C THR A 17 -24.98 -19.21 -18.28
N ILE A 18 -24.16 -19.76 -19.18
CA ILE A 18 -23.80 -21.19 -19.05
C ILE A 18 -22.37 -21.48 -19.44
N GLU A 19 -21.40 -20.85 -18.81
CA GLU A 19 -20.07 -21.46 -18.67
C GLU A 19 -19.47 -21.02 -17.33
N PHE A 20 -20.11 -21.27 -16.18
CA PHE A 20 -19.43 -21.04 -14.88
C PHE A 20 -18.29 -22.04 -14.61
N TRP A 21 -18.09 -23.02 -15.51
CA TRP A 21 -17.51 -24.33 -15.21
C TRP A 21 -16.77 -24.97 -16.39
N ALA A 22 -16.41 -24.22 -17.42
CA ALA A 22 -15.90 -24.77 -18.69
C ALA A 22 -14.55 -25.53 -18.62
N ASP A 23 -14.05 -25.84 -17.42
CA ASP A 23 -12.86 -26.67 -17.21
C ASP A 23 -13.14 -28.02 -16.52
N ASP A 24 -14.38 -28.31 -16.09
CA ASP A 24 -14.74 -29.65 -15.57
C ASP A 24 -15.73 -30.35 -16.50
N ASP A 25 -15.23 -31.32 -17.26
CA ASP A 25 -15.95 -32.31 -18.10
C ASP A 25 -16.95 -33.19 -17.30
N LYS A 26 -17.43 -32.75 -16.13
CA LYS A 26 -18.28 -33.51 -15.19
C LYS A 26 -19.56 -32.82 -14.73
N LEU A 27 -20.00 -31.75 -15.39
CA LEU A 27 -21.29 -31.09 -15.13
C LEU A 27 -22.52 -32.00 -15.27
N GLY A 28 -22.37 -33.22 -15.80
CA GLY A 28 -23.43 -34.21 -15.92
C GLY A 28 -23.64 -35.13 -14.71
N GLU A 29 -22.75 -35.11 -13.71
CA GLU A 29 -22.80 -36.06 -12.57
C GLU A 29 -23.11 -35.43 -11.20
N GLU A 30 -22.90 -34.12 -11.02
CA GLU A 30 -23.16 -33.43 -9.73
C GLU A 30 -24.58 -32.81 -9.69
N PRO A 31 -25.32 -32.94 -8.57
CA PRO A 31 -26.65 -32.34 -8.46
C PRO A 31 -26.56 -30.81 -8.35
N THR A 32 -26.89 -30.10 -9.43
CA THR A 32 -27.00 -28.63 -9.42
C THR A 32 -28.34 -28.17 -8.88
N ILE A 33 -28.33 -27.20 -7.96
CA ILE A 33 -29.52 -26.57 -7.39
C ILE A 33 -29.48 -25.05 -7.58
N TRP A 34 -30.62 -24.51 -7.99
CA TRP A 34 -30.75 -23.12 -8.41
C TRP A 34 -31.51 -22.32 -7.36
N TRP A 35 -30.98 -21.15 -6.99
CA TRP A 35 -31.72 -20.18 -6.20
C TRP A 35 -32.83 -19.55 -7.04
N THR A 36 -34.05 -19.55 -6.50
CA THR A 36 -35.21 -18.92 -7.13
C THR A 36 -35.68 -17.70 -6.36
N GLY A 37 -35.38 -17.59 -5.05
CA GLY A 37 -35.82 -16.49 -4.20
C GLY A 37 -37.34 -16.25 -4.25
N ALA A 38 -38.11 -17.31 -4.53
CA ALA A 38 -39.52 -17.21 -4.86
C ALA A 38 -40.41 -16.85 -3.67
N VAL A 39 -39.93 -17.06 -2.44
CA VAL A 39 -40.68 -16.74 -1.22
C VAL A 39 -40.10 -15.52 -0.52
N ASP A 40 -38.79 -15.50 -0.27
CA ASP A 40 -38.05 -14.39 0.35
C ASP A 40 -36.54 -14.51 0.05
N THR A 41 -35.68 -13.99 0.93
CA THR A 41 -34.22 -13.94 0.78
C THR A 41 -33.48 -14.94 1.67
N ASP A 42 -34.19 -15.73 2.47
CA ASP A 42 -33.61 -16.63 3.48
C ASP A 42 -33.09 -17.94 2.83
N TRP A 43 -31.80 -18.22 3.02
CA TRP A 43 -31.13 -19.44 2.55
C TRP A 43 -31.82 -20.72 3.03
N TYR A 44 -32.30 -20.75 4.27
CA TYR A 44 -32.79 -21.96 4.92
C TYR A 44 -34.24 -22.30 4.56
N LYS A 45 -34.85 -21.57 3.63
CA LYS A 45 -36.24 -21.79 3.23
C LYS A 45 -36.31 -22.65 1.96
N PRO A 46 -36.84 -23.89 2.03
CA PRO A 46 -36.90 -24.78 0.86
C PRO A 46 -37.59 -24.17 -0.36
N GLY A 47 -38.61 -23.32 -0.15
CA GLY A 47 -39.36 -22.68 -1.23
C GLY A 47 -38.56 -21.65 -2.05
N ASN A 48 -37.38 -21.23 -1.59
CA ASN A 48 -36.49 -20.35 -2.35
C ASN A 48 -35.53 -21.11 -3.28
N TRP A 49 -35.63 -22.44 -3.34
CA TRP A 49 -34.76 -23.30 -4.12
C TRP A 49 -35.54 -24.10 -5.16
N PHE A 50 -34.97 -24.26 -6.35
CA PHE A 50 -35.53 -25.14 -7.36
C PHE A 50 -35.59 -26.58 -6.82
N GLY A 51 -36.74 -27.23 -6.97
CA GLY A 51 -37.01 -28.54 -6.37
C GLY A 51 -37.48 -28.50 -4.91
N ASN A 52 -37.71 -27.31 -4.34
CA ASN A 52 -38.29 -27.10 -3.00
C ASN A 52 -37.51 -27.81 -1.88
N ARG A 53 -36.17 -27.77 -1.94
CA ARG A 53 -35.25 -28.35 -0.95
C ARG A 53 -34.05 -27.43 -0.72
N ILE A 54 -33.51 -27.43 0.49
CA ILE A 54 -32.27 -26.71 0.81
C ILE A 54 -31.07 -27.48 0.19
N PRO A 55 -30.02 -26.80 -0.30
CA PRO A 55 -28.79 -27.45 -0.75
C PRO A 55 -28.12 -28.26 0.35
N SER A 56 -27.57 -29.41 -0.02
CA SER A 56 -26.61 -30.21 0.73
C SER A 56 -25.17 -29.83 0.35
N LEU A 57 -24.18 -30.35 1.07
CA LEU A 57 -22.76 -30.05 0.78
C LEU A 57 -22.29 -30.58 -0.57
N ASP A 58 -22.93 -31.64 -1.09
CA ASP A 58 -22.60 -32.24 -2.38
C ASP A 58 -23.27 -31.52 -3.57
N ASP A 59 -24.16 -30.57 -3.31
CA ASP A 59 -24.81 -29.82 -4.37
C ASP A 59 -23.90 -28.72 -4.94
N VAL A 60 -24.12 -28.41 -6.21
CA VAL A 60 -23.60 -27.20 -6.83
C VAL A 60 -24.66 -26.11 -6.73
N VAL A 61 -24.33 -24.99 -6.11
CA VAL A 61 -25.27 -23.86 -6.00
C VAL A 61 -25.06 -22.84 -7.10
N VAL A 62 -26.15 -22.47 -7.75
CA VAL A 62 -26.15 -21.40 -8.76
C VAL A 62 -27.14 -20.30 -8.36
N LEU A 63 -26.65 -19.07 -8.30
CA LEU A 63 -27.41 -17.86 -8.06
C LEU A 63 -27.38 -16.97 -9.31
N GLU A 64 -28.51 -16.93 -10.01
CA GLU A 64 -28.64 -16.16 -11.24
C GLU A 64 -29.84 -15.22 -11.25
N GLY A 65 -29.61 -14.00 -11.72
CA GLY A 65 -30.63 -12.94 -11.68
C GLY A 65 -31.64 -12.95 -12.83
N THR A 66 -31.45 -13.75 -13.89
CA THR A 66 -32.33 -13.69 -15.08
C THR A 66 -32.59 -15.02 -15.78
N ILE A 67 -32.36 -16.17 -15.14
CA ILE A 67 -32.84 -17.44 -15.71
C ILE A 67 -34.12 -17.85 -15.01
N HIS A 68 -35.13 -18.14 -15.84
CA HIS A 68 -36.51 -18.52 -15.55
C HIS A 68 -37.46 -17.33 -15.57
N ASP A 69 -38.57 -17.48 -16.29
CA ASP A 69 -39.66 -16.53 -16.61
C ASP A 69 -40.40 -15.92 -15.39
N LEU A 70 -39.74 -15.83 -14.24
CA LEU A 70 -40.22 -15.31 -12.98
C LEU A 70 -39.71 -13.87 -12.82
N VAL A 71 -40.52 -12.93 -13.30
CA VAL A 71 -40.28 -11.47 -13.26
C VAL A 71 -40.23 -10.90 -11.82
N ASN A 72 -40.30 -11.73 -10.78
CA ASN A 72 -40.43 -11.33 -9.37
C ASN A 72 -39.50 -12.07 -8.38
N ALA A 73 -38.47 -12.78 -8.84
CA ALA A 73 -37.52 -13.46 -7.93
C ALA A 73 -36.66 -12.44 -7.15
N ASN A 74 -36.53 -12.61 -5.83
CA ASN A 74 -35.49 -11.91 -5.08
C ASN A 74 -34.13 -12.49 -5.51
N ILE A 75 -33.36 -11.72 -6.27
CA ILE A 75 -32.01 -12.09 -6.74
C ILE A 75 -30.97 -12.07 -5.60
N ILE A 76 -31.40 -11.62 -4.41
CA ILE A 76 -30.59 -11.51 -3.20
C ILE A 76 -30.79 -12.75 -2.35
N MET A 77 -29.68 -13.42 -2.04
CA MET A 77 -29.61 -14.50 -1.06
C MET A 77 -28.93 -13.98 0.19
N ARG A 78 -29.54 -14.17 1.36
CA ARG A 78 -29.01 -13.69 2.65
C ARG A 78 -28.56 -14.84 3.54
N LEU A 79 -27.40 -14.65 4.14
CA LEU A 79 -26.83 -15.55 5.14
C LEU A 79 -26.44 -14.74 6.39
N GLU A 80 -27.03 -15.10 7.52
CA GLU A 80 -26.86 -14.40 8.81
C GLU A 80 -26.20 -15.29 9.89
N ASP A 81 -26.23 -16.62 9.74
CA ASP A 81 -25.62 -17.54 10.70
C ASP A 81 -24.10 -17.65 10.50
N ALA A 82 -23.35 -17.32 11.54
CA ALA A 82 -21.91 -17.50 11.60
C ALA A 82 -21.51 -18.99 11.55
N ASN A 83 -20.44 -19.32 10.80
CA ASN A 83 -19.86 -20.66 10.62
C ASN A 83 -20.70 -21.62 9.74
N CYS A 84 -21.28 -21.10 8.66
CA CYS A 84 -22.00 -21.91 7.70
C CYS A 84 -21.02 -22.47 6.64
N ARG A 85 -20.90 -23.80 6.57
CA ARG A 85 -20.28 -24.46 5.40
C ARG A 85 -21.30 -24.40 4.27
N LEU A 86 -20.93 -23.70 3.22
CA LEU A 86 -21.69 -23.64 1.98
C LEU A 86 -21.35 -24.86 1.13
N PRO A 87 -22.20 -25.17 0.14
CA PRO A 87 -21.94 -26.28 -0.77
C PRO A 87 -20.59 -26.13 -1.47
N ARG A 88 -20.00 -27.28 -1.85
CA ARG A 88 -18.59 -27.35 -2.30
C ARG A 88 -18.26 -26.34 -3.39
N LYS A 89 -19.23 -26.05 -4.26
CA LYS A 89 -19.04 -25.15 -5.38
C LYS A 89 -20.22 -24.20 -5.55
N MET A 90 -19.92 -22.95 -5.91
CA MET A 90 -20.90 -21.87 -6.04
C MET A 90 -20.65 -21.01 -7.29
N GLY A 91 -21.70 -20.80 -8.08
CA GLY A 91 -21.72 -19.84 -9.19
C GLY A 91 -22.68 -18.68 -8.92
N ILE A 92 -22.22 -17.44 -9.14
CA ILE A 92 -23.03 -16.23 -9.01
C ILE A 92 -22.91 -15.40 -10.28
N GLY A 93 -24.01 -15.13 -10.97
CA GLY A 93 -23.97 -14.23 -12.12
C GLY A 93 -25.31 -13.84 -12.70
N ASN A 94 -25.29 -13.24 -13.89
CA ASN A 94 -26.43 -12.55 -14.49
C ASN A 94 -27.12 -11.61 -13.49
N GLY A 95 -26.33 -10.84 -12.76
CA GLY A 95 -26.82 -9.93 -11.70
C GLY A 95 -27.17 -10.58 -10.36
N GLY A 96 -26.89 -11.87 -10.17
CA GLY A 96 -26.99 -12.59 -8.89
C GLY A 96 -26.30 -11.85 -7.73
N ILE A 97 -26.92 -11.76 -6.55
CA ILE A 97 -26.35 -11.06 -5.38
C ILE A 97 -26.34 -11.97 -4.15
N LEU A 98 -25.15 -12.35 -3.69
CA LEU A 98 -24.97 -12.99 -2.40
C LEU A 98 -24.69 -11.93 -1.32
N SER A 99 -25.56 -11.85 -0.32
CA SER A 99 -25.40 -10.95 0.83
C SER A 99 -24.96 -11.73 2.08
N LEU A 100 -23.72 -11.52 2.48
CA LEU A 100 -23.10 -12.14 3.66
C LEU A 100 -23.13 -11.17 4.85
N ASN A 101 -23.89 -11.49 5.90
CA ASN A 101 -24.04 -10.65 7.08
C ASN A 101 -23.53 -11.39 8.31
N ALA A 102 -22.24 -11.31 8.61
CA ALA A 102 -21.69 -11.97 9.80
C ALA A 102 -20.85 -11.00 10.66
N PRO A 103 -21.07 -10.97 11.99
CA PRO A 103 -20.16 -10.31 12.91
C PRO A 103 -18.86 -11.13 13.02
N PHE A 104 -17.71 -10.46 13.19
CA PHE A 104 -16.49 -11.14 13.63
C PHE A 104 -16.68 -11.58 15.10
N ASP A 105 -16.26 -12.81 15.45
CA ASP A 105 -15.94 -13.09 16.86
C ASP A 105 -14.61 -12.42 17.21
N GLU A 106 -14.31 -12.33 18.51
CA GLU A 106 -13.06 -11.79 19.05
C GLU A 106 -11.79 -12.48 18.47
N GLU A 107 -11.95 -13.64 17.84
CA GLU A 107 -10.90 -14.44 17.20
C GLU A 107 -10.81 -14.23 15.67
N ASN A 108 -11.70 -13.44 15.06
CA ASN A 108 -11.75 -13.18 13.62
C ASN A 108 -11.86 -14.44 12.73
N ASN A 109 -12.56 -15.47 13.21
CA ASN A 109 -12.80 -16.71 12.47
C ASN A 109 -13.57 -16.41 11.18
N LEU A 110 -13.17 -17.04 10.07
CA LEU A 110 -13.88 -16.93 8.79
C LEU A 110 -15.21 -17.67 8.90
N ARG A 111 -16.29 -17.08 8.38
CA ARG A 111 -17.66 -17.50 8.73
C ARG A 111 -18.40 -18.24 7.63
N PHE A 112 -18.07 -17.99 6.37
CA PHE A 112 -18.68 -18.67 5.22
C PHE A 112 -17.58 -19.40 4.47
N ILE A 113 -17.71 -20.73 4.40
CA ILE A 113 -16.68 -21.61 3.82
C ILE A 113 -17.26 -22.26 2.57
N ILE A 114 -16.59 -22.11 1.43
CA ILE A 114 -16.86 -22.85 0.19
C ILE A 114 -15.66 -23.75 -0.08
N GLU A 115 -15.87 -25.06 -0.17
CA GLU A 115 -14.76 -26.04 -0.09
C GLU A 115 -13.90 -26.11 -1.36
N GLU A 116 -14.47 -25.88 -2.54
CA GLU A 116 -13.73 -26.11 -3.78
C GLU A 116 -13.65 -24.87 -4.68
N ARG A 117 -14.78 -24.27 -5.04
CA ARG A 117 -14.73 -23.20 -6.04
C ARG A 117 -15.89 -22.22 -5.92
N CYS A 118 -15.57 -20.94 -6.02
CA CYS A 118 -16.56 -19.88 -6.16
C CYS A 118 -16.28 -19.05 -7.41
N CYS A 119 -17.28 -18.90 -8.28
CA CYS A 119 -17.18 -18.17 -9.54
C CYS A 119 -18.22 -17.04 -9.60
N LEU A 120 -17.77 -15.79 -9.70
CA LEU A 120 -18.61 -14.62 -9.97
C LEU A 120 -18.42 -14.19 -11.43
N LEU A 121 -19.42 -14.35 -12.28
CA LEU A 121 -19.37 -14.00 -13.71
C LEU A 121 -20.59 -13.16 -14.09
N ALA A 122 -20.58 -12.53 -15.27
CA ALA A 122 -21.74 -11.83 -15.84
C ALA A 122 -22.47 -10.91 -14.83
N HIS A 123 -21.73 -10.01 -14.16
CA HIS A 123 -22.27 -9.09 -13.15
C HIS A 123 -22.75 -9.73 -11.83
N GLY A 124 -22.30 -10.95 -11.53
CA GLY A 124 -22.47 -11.54 -10.20
C GLY A 124 -21.81 -10.72 -9.11
N SER A 125 -22.43 -10.68 -7.94
CA SER A 125 -21.92 -9.89 -6.82
C SER A 125 -22.01 -10.56 -5.46
N VAL A 126 -21.02 -10.26 -4.61
CA VAL A 126 -21.02 -10.57 -3.19
C VAL A 126 -20.93 -9.26 -2.42
N THR A 127 -21.80 -9.05 -1.44
CA THR A 127 -21.85 -7.84 -0.60
C THR A 127 -22.30 -8.19 0.82
N HIS A 128 -22.41 -7.19 1.68
CA HIS A 128 -23.15 -7.27 2.93
C HIS A 128 -24.21 -6.17 3.04
N GLU A 129 -25.09 -6.26 4.03
CA GLU A 129 -26.10 -5.26 4.33
C GLU A 129 -25.52 -4.01 5.00
N ASN A 130 -26.28 -2.93 4.92
CA ASN A 130 -25.93 -1.70 5.62
C ASN A 130 -25.94 -1.95 7.14
N HIS A 131 -25.05 -1.27 7.87
CA HIS A 131 -25.10 -1.32 9.33
C HIS A 131 -26.33 -0.61 9.91
N ALA A 132 -26.71 -0.98 11.13
CA ALA A 132 -27.74 -0.27 11.87
C ALA A 132 -27.37 1.22 12.06
N TYR A 133 -28.41 2.07 12.11
CA TYR A 133 -28.29 3.52 12.28
C TYR A 133 -27.46 3.88 13.52
N ALA A 134 -26.43 4.71 13.33
CA ALA A 134 -25.57 5.23 14.41
C ALA A 134 -24.96 4.15 15.34
N SER A 135 -24.84 2.91 14.88
CA SER A 135 -24.21 1.83 15.65
C SER A 135 -22.69 2.02 15.70
N SER A 136 -22.12 1.94 16.90
CA SER A 136 -20.67 1.77 17.09
C SER A 136 -20.20 0.35 16.81
N VAL A 137 -21.12 -0.63 16.91
CA VAL A 137 -20.89 -2.06 16.69
C VAL A 137 -20.87 -2.37 15.19
N GLN A 138 -19.83 -3.06 14.77
CA GLN A 138 -19.60 -3.49 13.39
C GLN A 138 -20.13 -4.92 13.20
N VAL A 139 -21.32 -5.07 12.62
CA VAL A 139 -22.05 -6.35 12.54
C VAL A 139 -22.03 -6.99 11.15
N ASN A 140 -22.02 -6.21 10.07
CA ASN A 140 -22.14 -6.71 8.70
C ASN A 140 -20.83 -6.53 7.94
N ARG A 141 -20.20 -7.61 7.49
CA ARG A 141 -18.97 -7.58 6.70
C ARG A 141 -18.97 -8.76 5.72
N VAL A 142 -18.28 -8.61 4.60
CA VAL A 142 -17.98 -9.77 3.75
C VAL A 142 -16.82 -10.51 4.38
N ASN A 143 -17.05 -11.73 4.86
CA ASN A 143 -16.05 -12.58 5.50
C ASN A 143 -16.13 -13.99 4.92
N LEU A 144 -15.36 -14.24 3.86
CA LEU A 144 -15.48 -15.41 2.99
C LEU A 144 -14.17 -16.20 2.96
N HIS A 145 -14.28 -17.51 3.17
CA HIS A 145 -13.20 -18.48 3.01
C HIS A 145 -13.55 -19.40 1.85
N ILE A 146 -12.66 -19.49 0.87
CA ILE A 146 -12.71 -20.48 -0.20
C ILE A 146 -11.53 -21.43 0.03
N GLU A 147 -11.79 -22.71 0.30
CA GLU A 147 -10.72 -23.71 0.50
C GLU A 147 -10.08 -24.12 -0.84
N GLY A 148 -10.68 -23.77 -1.98
CA GLY A 148 -10.07 -23.88 -3.30
C GLY A 148 -10.03 -22.53 -4.04
N ASP A 149 -10.54 -22.48 -5.28
CA ASP A 149 -10.34 -21.33 -6.18
C ASP A 149 -11.46 -20.29 -6.10
N LEU A 150 -11.09 -19.01 -6.17
CA LEU A 150 -12.02 -17.90 -6.32
C LEU A 150 -11.80 -17.20 -7.65
N ILE A 151 -12.84 -17.09 -8.46
CA ILE A 151 -12.81 -16.36 -9.73
C ILE A 151 -13.81 -15.21 -9.66
N VAL A 152 -13.31 -13.97 -9.78
CA VAL A 152 -14.15 -12.78 -9.98
C VAL A 152 -13.89 -12.28 -11.39
N GLY A 153 -14.76 -12.69 -12.32
CA GLY A 153 -14.68 -12.34 -13.73
C GLY A 153 -14.97 -10.87 -14.00
N ARG A 154 -14.66 -10.43 -15.22
CA ARG A 154 -14.91 -9.06 -15.68
C ARG A 154 -16.38 -8.70 -15.53
N GLY A 155 -16.66 -7.49 -15.06
CA GLY A 155 -18.01 -6.99 -14.82
C GLY A 155 -18.67 -7.48 -13.52
N SER A 156 -18.10 -8.50 -12.85
CA SER A 156 -18.51 -8.97 -11.53
C SER A 156 -17.81 -8.22 -10.40
N SER A 157 -18.34 -8.33 -9.18
CA SER A 157 -17.79 -7.60 -8.04
C SER A 157 -17.96 -8.28 -6.68
N ILE A 158 -16.96 -8.17 -5.82
CA ILE A 158 -17.14 -8.32 -4.38
C ILE A 158 -17.05 -6.92 -3.78
N HIS A 159 -18.09 -6.43 -3.13
CA HIS A 159 -18.10 -5.05 -2.67
C HIS A 159 -18.79 -4.79 -1.33
N ALA A 160 -18.34 -3.74 -0.66
CA ALA A 160 -18.89 -3.20 0.57
C ALA A 160 -19.09 -1.67 0.45
N ASN A 161 -19.22 -1.19 -0.78
CA ASN A 161 -19.40 0.22 -1.11
C ASN A 161 -20.60 0.83 -0.39
N GLY A 162 -20.37 1.87 0.42
CA GLY A 162 -21.47 2.54 1.13
C GLY A 162 -22.23 1.63 2.11
N LYS A 163 -21.58 0.59 2.68
CA LYS A 163 -22.19 -0.37 3.61
C LYS A 163 -21.69 -0.25 5.06
N GLY A 164 -20.82 0.72 5.34
CA GLY A 164 -20.20 0.96 6.62
C GLY A 164 -21.12 1.60 7.66
N ARG A 165 -20.55 2.42 8.53
CA ARG A 165 -21.25 3.13 9.61
C ARG A 165 -22.00 4.35 9.11
N LEU A 166 -23.14 4.64 9.73
CA LEU A 166 -23.87 5.88 9.52
C LEU A 166 -23.61 6.85 10.68
N TYR A 167 -23.12 8.06 10.39
CA TYR A 167 -22.83 9.11 11.39
C TYR A 167 -21.91 8.69 12.55
N ALA A 168 -21.03 7.73 12.31
CA ALA A 168 -20.20 7.14 13.35
C ALA A 168 -18.85 6.70 12.78
N GLY A 169 -17.96 6.32 13.69
CA GLY A 169 -16.61 5.85 13.40
C GLY A 169 -15.55 6.72 14.09
N PRO A 170 -14.37 6.16 14.41
CA PRO A 170 -13.33 6.90 15.12
C PRO A 170 -12.80 8.11 14.34
N GLY A 171 -12.75 8.04 13.01
CA GLY A 171 -12.32 9.13 12.14
C GLY A 171 -13.46 10.05 11.68
N LYS A 172 -14.57 10.13 12.42
CA LYS A 172 -15.72 10.95 12.03
C LYS A 172 -15.39 12.45 12.04
N GLY A 173 -15.71 13.14 10.94
CA GLY A 173 -15.64 14.61 10.86
C GLY A 173 -16.62 15.31 11.82
N ALA A 174 -16.24 16.47 12.36
CA ALA A 174 -17.00 17.21 13.38
C ALA A 174 -18.22 17.97 12.83
N GLY A 175 -18.13 18.42 11.59
CA GLY A 175 -19.17 19.16 10.87
C GLY A 175 -19.87 18.34 9.78
N THR A 176 -20.88 18.96 9.18
CA THR A 176 -21.61 18.42 8.03
C THR A 176 -20.78 18.40 6.75
N THR A 177 -19.77 19.26 6.65
CA THR A 177 -18.90 19.37 5.48
C THR A 177 -17.51 18.79 5.72
N ASP A 178 -17.19 18.29 6.91
CA ASP A 178 -15.85 17.83 7.25
C ASP A 178 -15.59 16.46 6.67
N GLY A 179 -14.36 16.23 6.16
CA GLY A 179 -13.89 14.92 5.76
C GLY A 179 -13.91 13.91 6.91
N ALA A 180 -13.99 12.63 6.59
CA ALA A 180 -13.84 11.54 7.55
C ALA A 180 -12.58 10.71 7.24
N GLY A 181 -11.90 10.27 8.30
CA GLY A 181 -10.65 9.50 8.31
C GLY A 181 -10.85 7.98 8.46
N TYR A 182 -9.93 7.17 7.93
CA TYR A 182 -9.77 5.74 8.28
C TYR A 182 -8.35 5.25 7.99
N GLY A 183 -7.90 5.26 6.73
CA GLY A 183 -6.51 4.97 6.36
C GLY A 183 -5.65 6.24 6.24
N GLY A 184 -6.27 7.32 5.75
CA GLY A 184 -5.69 8.66 5.75
C GLY A 184 -6.43 9.60 6.69
N GLN A 185 -5.80 10.70 7.05
CA GLN A 185 -6.47 11.80 7.73
C GLN A 185 -7.37 12.56 6.76
N ALA A 186 -8.40 13.18 7.31
CA ALA A 186 -9.28 14.06 6.56
C ALA A 186 -9.38 15.43 7.22
N THR A 187 -9.60 16.47 6.42
CA THR A 187 -9.62 17.88 6.79
C THR A 187 -11.05 18.42 6.92
N GLY A 188 -11.20 19.55 7.60
CA GLY A 188 -12.48 20.16 7.92
C GLY A 188 -12.28 21.26 8.96
N VAL A 189 -13.19 21.38 9.93
CA VAL A 189 -12.96 22.20 11.13
C VAL A 189 -11.76 21.67 11.94
N PHE A 190 -11.58 20.35 11.97
CA PHE A 190 -10.46 19.66 12.59
C PHE A 190 -9.94 18.56 11.67
N THR A 191 -8.67 18.18 11.82
CA THR A 191 -8.13 16.97 11.22
C THR A 191 -8.69 15.75 11.94
N THR A 192 -9.15 14.76 11.19
CA THR A 192 -9.68 13.50 11.73
C THR A 192 -8.55 12.47 11.86
N PRO A 193 -8.60 11.60 12.87
CA PRO A 193 -7.57 10.58 13.08
C PRO A 193 -7.67 9.44 12.06
N THR A 194 -6.54 8.79 11.83
CA THR A 194 -6.44 7.45 11.21
C THR A 194 -6.61 6.35 12.26
N TYR A 195 -7.05 5.16 11.85
CA TYR A 195 -7.21 4.01 12.75
C TYR A 195 -7.20 2.68 11.98
N GLY A 196 -7.20 1.56 12.71
CA GLY A 196 -7.22 0.22 12.13
C GLY A 196 -5.85 -0.26 11.65
N SER A 197 -5.73 -1.57 11.45
CA SER A 197 -4.47 -2.21 11.07
C SER A 197 -4.12 -1.98 9.60
N ILE A 198 -2.85 -1.65 9.30
CA ILE A 198 -2.31 -1.62 7.92
C ILE A 198 -2.28 -3.04 7.33
N THR A 199 -1.84 -4.02 8.12
CA THR A 199 -1.57 -5.36 7.63
C THR A 199 -2.77 -6.29 7.73
N LYS A 200 -3.74 -6.03 8.62
CA LYS A 200 -4.96 -6.84 8.78
C LYS A 200 -6.20 -5.95 8.91
N PRO A 201 -6.50 -5.09 7.93
CA PRO A 201 -7.59 -4.13 8.00
C PRO A 201 -8.93 -4.86 7.99
N ILE A 202 -9.71 -4.65 9.04
CA ILE A 202 -11.08 -5.17 9.12
C ILE A 202 -12.09 -4.08 9.45
N ASP A 203 -11.67 -2.93 9.98
CA ASP A 203 -12.62 -1.91 10.42
C ASP A 203 -13.37 -1.25 9.26
N LEU A 204 -14.60 -0.83 9.54
CA LEU A 204 -15.37 -0.03 8.59
C LEU A 204 -14.81 1.39 8.52
N GLY A 205 -15.02 2.05 7.39
CA GLY A 205 -14.74 3.47 7.24
C GLY A 205 -15.63 4.34 8.13
N SER A 206 -15.30 5.63 8.22
CA SER A 206 -16.05 6.65 8.97
C SER A 206 -16.83 7.57 8.03
N CYS A 207 -17.85 8.25 8.58
CA CYS A 207 -18.62 9.28 7.87
C CYS A 207 -18.83 10.49 8.78
N SER A 208 -18.92 11.69 8.19
CA SER A 208 -19.21 12.93 8.88
C SER A 208 -20.67 13.04 9.36
N PHE A 209 -21.05 14.17 9.96
CA PHE A 209 -22.39 14.42 10.51
C PHE A 209 -23.50 14.70 9.47
N SER A 210 -23.21 14.74 8.16
CA SER A 210 -24.24 15.11 7.16
C SER A 210 -24.93 13.94 6.48
N THR A 211 -26.25 13.89 6.65
CA THR A 211 -27.25 13.09 5.93
C THR A 211 -27.18 11.55 6.03
N GLY A 212 -28.35 10.91 5.92
CA GLY A 212 -28.62 9.52 6.31
C GLY A 212 -27.98 8.43 5.44
N ARG A 213 -26.68 8.52 5.12
CA ARG A 213 -25.95 7.56 4.29
C ARG A 213 -24.75 6.94 5.01
N TRP A 214 -24.51 5.66 4.71
CA TRP A 214 -23.48 4.85 5.31
C TRP A 214 -22.10 5.11 4.68
N SER A 215 -21.06 4.98 5.50
CA SER A 215 -19.65 4.97 5.10
C SER A 215 -19.31 3.67 4.34
N SER A 216 -18.03 3.36 4.21
CA SER A 216 -17.54 2.15 3.54
C SER A 216 -17.51 0.94 4.47
N GLY A 217 -17.83 -0.24 3.96
CA GLY A 217 -17.81 -1.47 4.74
C GLY A 217 -16.43 -2.14 4.80
N ALA A 218 -16.41 -3.45 5.03
CA ALA A 218 -15.18 -4.21 5.12
C ALA A 218 -15.32 -5.58 4.45
N ILE A 219 -14.23 -6.01 3.81
CA ILE A 219 -14.13 -7.27 3.09
C ILE A 219 -12.89 -8.02 3.57
N LYS A 220 -13.07 -9.26 4.03
CA LYS A 220 -12.01 -10.23 4.31
C LYS A 220 -12.23 -11.47 3.43
N LEU A 221 -11.25 -11.79 2.62
CA LEU A 221 -11.23 -12.99 1.77
C LEU A 221 -10.04 -13.86 2.18
N LYS A 222 -10.29 -15.14 2.42
CA LYS A 222 -9.26 -16.16 2.45
C LYS A 222 -9.48 -17.13 1.30
N VAL A 223 -8.45 -17.41 0.51
CA VAL A 223 -8.53 -18.30 -0.65
C VAL A 223 -7.34 -19.27 -0.59
N ASP A 224 -7.57 -20.49 -0.14
CA ASP A 224 -6.48 -21.48 -0.01
C ASP A 224 -6.01 -22.00 -1.40
N GLY A 225 -6.77 -21.74 -2.48
CA GLY A 225 -6.36 -22.00 -3.86
C GLY A 225 -5.91 -20.74 -4.61
N THR A 226 -6.29 -20.65 -5.88
CA THR A 226 -5.99 -19.48 -6.73
C THR A 226 -7.11 -18.46 -6.67
N PHE A 227 -6.78 -17.21 -6.34
CA PHE A 227 -7.67 -16.07 -6.51
C PHE A 227 -7.39 -15.37 -7.84
N ILE A 228 -8.35 -15.42 -8.76
CA ILE A 228 -8.32 -14.71 -10.05
C ILE A 228 -9.27 -13.51 -9.99
N LEU A 229 -8.73 -12.29 -9.94
CA LEU A 229 -9.49 -11.05 -9.96
C LEU A 229 -9.37 -10.34 -11.31
N ASN A 230 -10.38 -10.50 -12.16
CA ASN A 230 -10.55 -9.75 -13.42
C ASN A 230 -11.70 -8.73 -13.36
N GLY A 231 -12.56 -8.83 -12.35
CA GLY A 231 -13.60 -7.86 -12.01
C GLY A 231 -13.12 -6.82 -11.00
N SER A 232 -13.93 -6.57 -9.98
CA SER A 232 -13.62 -5.58 -8.94
C SER A 232 -13.80 -6.10 -7.52
N LEU A 233 -12.93 -5.64 -6.62
CA LEU A 233 -13.03 -5.81 -5.18
C LEU A 233 -13.04 -4.42 -4.54
N ALA A 234 -14.15 -3.99 -3.95
CA ALA A 234 -14.32 -2.58 -3.60
C ALA A 234 -14.99 -2.32 -2.25
N SER A 235 -14.35 -1.50 -1.41
CA SER A 235 -14.98 -0.88 -0.24
C SER A 235 -14.81 0.63 -0.27
N ASN A 236 -15.37 1.24 -1.32
CA ASN A 236 -15.39 2.67 -1.52
C ASN A 236 -16.48 3.34 -0.69
N ALA A 237 -16.29 4.63 -0.43
CA ALA A 237 -17.31 5.44 0.20
C ALA A 237 -18.53 5.56 -0.72
N GLY A 238 -19.73 5.49 -0.14
CA GLY A 238 -20.97 5.60 -0.91
C GLY A 238 -21.26 7.02 -1.40
N SER A 239 -21.32 7.99 -0.48
CA SER A 239 -21.63 9.40 -0.75
C SER A 239 -21.33 10.25 0.50
N PHE A 240 -21.23 11.59 0.36
CA PHE A 240 -20.88 12.57 1.43
C PHE A 240 -19.44 12.48 1.90
N PRO A 241 -18.90 13.39 2.74
CA PRO A 241 -17.55 13.23 3.27
C PRO A 241 -17.43 11.97 4.15
N ALA A 242 -17.02 10.88 3.51
CA ALA A 242 -16.81 9.58 4.12
C ALA A 242 -15.47 9.01 3.63
N SER A 243 -14.86 8.20 4.48
CA SER A 243 -13.61 7.53 4.17
C SER A 243 -13.87 6.24 3.38
N GLY A 244 -12.85 5.75 2.67
CA GLY A 244 -12.78 4.37 2.22
C GLY A 244 -12.87 3.37 3.37
N GLY A 245 -13.05 2.09 3.04
CA GLY A 245 -13.21 0.99 3.99
C GLY A 245 -12.02 0.05 4.01
N SER A 246 -12.25 -1.20 4.41
CA SER A 246 -11.21 -2.24 4.46
C SER A 246 -11.36 -3.26 3.35
N VAL A 247 -10.23 -3.67 2.79
CA VAL A 247 -10.10 -4.90 2.01
C VAL A 247 -8.89 -5.67 2.53
N TRP A 248 -9.10 -6.91 2.96
CA TRP A 248 -8.04 -7.85 3.33
C TRP A 248 -8.20 -9.14 2.52
N VAL A 249 -7.18 -9.46 1.74
CA VAL A 249 -7.05 -10.70 0.98
C VAL A 249 -5.90 -11.53 1.56
N ASP A 250 -6.14 -12.82 1.80
CA ASP A 250 -5.13 -13.83 2.10
C ASP A 250 -5.33 -14.99 1.13
N ALA A 251 -4.39 -15.21 0.21
CA ALA A 251 -4.54 -16.22 -0.83
C ALA A 251 -3.25 -17.00 -1.09
N ASN A 252 -3.31 -18.24 -1.57
CA ASN A 252 -2.08 -18.92 -1.98
C ASN A 252 -1.50 -18.30 -3.24
N VAL A 253 -2.29 -18.24 -4.32
CA VAL A 253 -1.90 -17.56 -5.57
C VAL A 253 -2.88 -16.44 -5.87
N PHE A 254 -2.38 -15.25 -6.18
CA PHE A 254 -3.23 -14.13 -6.59
C PHE A 254 -2.84 -13.62 -7.96
N LYS A 255 -3.80 -13.57 -8.90
CA LYS A 255 -3.58 -13.14 -10.28
C LYS A 255 -4.78 -12.44 -10.89
N GLY A 256 -4.58 -11.85 -12.07
CA GLY A 256 -5.62 -11.18 -12.84
C GLY A 256 -5.34 -9.69 -13.09
N LEU A 257 -6.29 -9.05 -13.78
CA LEU A 257 -6.17 -7.68 -14.31
C LEU A 257 -7.19 -6.69 -13.72
N GLY A 258 -7.97 -7.14 -12.74
CA GLY A 258 -9.03 -6.37 -12.13
C GLY A 258 -8.53 -5.25 -11.21
N GLY A 259 -9.44 -4.68 -10.41
CA GLY A 259 -9.12 -3.57 -9.51
C GLY A 259 -9.54 -3.81 -8.07
N ILE A 260 -8.66 -3.43 -7.13
CA ILE A 260 -8.97 -3.34 -5.69
C ILE A 260 -9.05 -1.87 -5.30
N SER A 261 -10.17 -1.44 -4.71
CA SER A 261 -10.45 -0.02 -4.44
C SER A 261 -11.06 0.22 -3.05
N VAL A 262 -10.49 1.16 -2.30
CA VAL A 262 -10.98 1.65 -1.01
C VAL A 262 -10.96 3.18 -0.96
N VAL A 263 -11.52 3.81 -1.97
CA VAL A 263 -11.46 5.25 -2.20
C VAL A 263 -12.48 5.97 -1.33
N GLY A 264 -12.06 7.08 -0.71
CA GLY A 264 -12.96 8.02 -0.05
C GLY A 264 -13.87 8.75 -1.04
N SER A 265 -14.86 9.48 -0.56
CA SER A 265 -15.78 10.26 -1.41
C SER A 265 -15.46 11.75 -1.37
N GLN A 266 -15.53 12.38 -0.19
CA GLN A 266 -14.82 13.62 0.10
C GLN A 266 -13.90 13.45 1.31
N GLY A 267 -13.88 12.27 1.95
CA GLY A 267 -12.96 11.93 3.02
C GLY A 267 -11.69 11.25 2.49
N SER A 268 -10.99 10.58 3.40
CA SER A 268 -9.73 9.92 3.09
C SER A 268 -9.90 8.53 2.47
N GLY A 269 -8.79 7.97 1.99
CA GLY A 269 -8.71 6.58 1.58
C GLY A 269 -8.85 5.59 2.74
N GLY A 270 -9.16 4.36 2.38
CA GLY A 270 -9.22 3.21 3.28
C GLY A 270 -7.92 2.40 3.31
N ARG A 271 -8.01 1.15 3.75
CA ARG A 271 -6.85 0.25 3.86
C ARG A 271 -7.04 -1.00 3.01
N ILE A 272 -6.04 -1.31 2.20
CA ILE A 272 -5.92 -2.57 1.46
C ILE A 272 -4.76 -3.37 2.06
N ALA A 273 -4.98 -4.65 2.34
CA ALA A 273 -3.92 -5.61 2.64
C ALA A 273 -4.08 -6.86 1.78
N VAL A 274 -2.99 -7.31 1.19
CA VAL A 274 -2.92 -8.54 0.39
C VAL A 274 -1.78 -9.38 0.95
N HIS A 275 -2.08 -10.62 1.34
CA HIS A 275 -1.12 -11.60 1.80
C HIS A 275 -1.18 -12.77 0.85
N VAL A 276 -0.07 -13.08 0.19
CA VAL A 276 -0.05 -14.12 -0.84
C VAL A 276 1.22 -14.96 -0.78
N ASP A 277 1.12 -16.23 -1.14
CA ASP A 277 2.31 -17.09 -1.26
C ASP A 277 3.00 -16.91 -2.61
N ALA A 278 2.24 -16.53 -3.65
CA ALA A 278 2.75 -16.08 -4.94
C ALA A 278 1.87 -14.96 -5.51
N ASN A 279 2.49 -13.82 -5.83
CA ASN A 279 1.81 -12.70 -6.48
C ASN A 279 2.08 -12.66 -7.99
N GLU A 280 1.04 -12.91 -8.78
CA GLU A 280 1.03 -12.76 -10.25
C GLU A 280 0.03 -11.67 -10.69
N PHE A 281 -0.55 -10.93 -9.74
CA PHE A 281 -1.56 -9.92 -10.03
C PHE A 281 -0.91 -8.67 -10.63
N THR A 282 -1.37 -8.30 -11.83
CA THR A 282 -0.91 -7.10 -12.55
C THR A 282 -2.03 -6.07 -12.73
N GLY A 283 -3.13 -6.22 -11.98
CA GLY A 283 -4.21 -5.25 -11.92
C GLY A 283 -3.84 -4.03 -11.07
N SER A 284 -4.85 -3.27 -10.65
CA SER A 284 -4.66 -1.97 -9.98
C SER A 284 -5.10 -1.97 -8.52
N PHE A 285 -4.36 -1.24 -7.68
CA PHE A 285 -4.75 -0.89 -6.32
C PHE A 285 -5.09 0.61 -6.24
N ASN A 286 -6.14 0.97 -5.50
CA ASN A 286 -6.50 2.36 -5.29
C ASN A 286 -7.01 2.60 -3.86
N ALA A 287 -6.20 3.31 -3.06
CA ALA A 287 -6.54 3.72 -1.71
C ALA A 287 -6.57 5.25 -1.56
N LYS A 288 -6.91 5.99 -2.63
CA LYS A 288 -6.85 7.45 -2.61
C LYS A 288 -7.95 8.09 -1.77
N GLY A 289 -7.60 9.22 -1.17
CA GLY A 289 -8.57 10.15 -0.63
C GLY A 289 -9.19 11.01 -1.72
N GLN A 290 -9.97 11.99 -1.31
CA GLN A 290 -10.66 12.94 -2.19
C GLN A 290 -10.50 14.36 -1.67
N THR A 291 -11.39 15.28 -2.06
CA THR A 291 -11.22 16.73 -1.87
C THR A 291 -10.98 17.21 -0.43
N LYS A 292 -11.20 16.38 0.59
CA LYS A 292 -10.93 16.70 2.00
C LYS A 292 -10.25 15.56 2.76
N GLY A 293 -9.61 14.62 2.10
CA GLY A 293 -8.83 13.62 2.81
C GLY A 293 -7.74 13.04 1.94
N VAL A 294 -6.65 12.63 2.58
CA VAL A 294 -5.50 12.06 1.89
C VAL A 294 -5.68 10.56 1.65
N ALA A 295 -4.76 9.97 0.90
CA ALA A 295 -4.70 8.53 0.69
C ALA A 295 -4.68 7.74 2.01
N GLY A 296 -5.14 6.50 1.95
CA GLY A 296 -4.85 5.50 2.96
C GLY A 296 -3.68 4.63 2.56
N THR A 297 -3.70 3.35 2.90
CA THR A 297 -2.55 2.45 2.77
C THR A 297 -2.87 1.25 1.90
N ILE A 298 -1.87 0.83 1.11
CA ILE A 298 -1.86 -0.47 0.44
C ILE A 298 -0.69 -1.28 1.01
N PHE A 299 -0.98 -2.45 1.56
CA PHE A 299 0.01 -3.40 2.07
C PHE A 299 0.01 -4.67 1.23
N ILE A 300 1.19 -5.14 0.81
CA ILE A 300 1.36 -6.37 0.04
C ILE A 300 2.45 -7.22 0.70
N LEU A 301 2.08 -8.38 1.22
CA LEU A 301 3.00 -9.42 1.67
C LEU A 301 2.98 -10.56 0.64
N ASP A 302 3.92 -10.52 -0.30
CA ASP A 302 4.23 -11.67 -1.15
C ASP A 302 5.28 -12.53 -0.45
N ARG A 303 4.87 -13.62 0.19
CA ARG A 303 5.71 -14.49 1.02
C ARG A 303 6.79 -15.22 0.22
N SER A 304 6.76 -15.18 -1.12
CA SER A 304 7.84 -15.71 -1.95
C SER A 304 9.09 -14.83 -1.97
N ILE A 305 8.95 -13.52 -1.68
CA ILE A 305 10.03 -12.54 -1.78
C ILE A 305 10.13 -11.60 -0.57
N HIS A 306 9.07 -11.46 0.23
CA HIS A 306 8.98 -10.57 1.38
C HIS A 306 8.90 -11.36 2.69
N THR A 307 9.57 -10.85 3.72
CA THR A 307 9.44 -11.32 5.10
C THR A 307 8.42 -10.47 5.87
N TYR A 308 8.50 -9.15 5.69
CA TYR A 308 7.70 -8.14 6.39
C TYR A 308 6.71 -7.42 5.48
N GLY A 309 6.89 -7.53 4.17
CA GLY A 309 5.98 -7.00 3.15
C GLY A 309 6.30 -5.57 2.73
N LYS A 310 5.48 -5.09 1.82
CA LYS A 310 5.58 -3.78 1.17
C LYS A 310 4.44 -2.87 1.58
N LEU A 311 4.75 -1.67 2.02
CA LEU A 311 3.81 -0.57 2.24
C LEU A 311 3.85 0.41 1.07
N ILE A 312 2.68 0.81 0.57
CA ILE A 312 2.53 1.83 -0.46
C ILE A 312 1.54 2.90 0.02
N VAL A 313 1.96 4.17 -0.08
CA VAL A 313 1.11 5.36 0.10
C VAL A 313 1.18 6.17 -1.19
N ASP A 314 0.11 6.09 -2.00
CA ASP A 314 -0.01 6.81 -3.27
C ASP A 314 -1.18 7.77 -3.22
N ASP A 315 -0.89 9.08 -3.24
CA ASP A 315 -1.91 10.12 -3.29
C ASP A 315 -1.78 10.99 -4.54
N SER A 316 -2.87 11.63 -4.92
CA SER A 316 -2.90 12.63 -6.00
C SER A 316 -3.44 13.98 -5.54
N ILE A 317 -3.69 14.14 -4.24
CA ILE A 317 -4.22 15.36 -3.64
C ILE A 317 -3.22 15.89 -2.61
N ASP A 318 -2.84 17.16 -2.76
CA ASP A 318 -1.97 17.84 -1.82
C ASP A 318 -2.82 18.56 -0.77
N LEU A 319 -3.04 17.90 0.37
CA LEU A 319 -3.66 18.47 1.56
C LEU A 319 -2.64 18.56 2.69
N ASP A 320 -2.85 19.51 3.60
CA ASP A 320 -2.11 19.58 4.86
C ASP A 320 -2.70 18.56 5.87
N ALA A 321 -2.46 17.28 5.57
CA ALA A 321 -2.93 16.11 6.31
C ALA A 321 -2.04 14.90 5.98
N TYR A 322 -2.08 13.88 6.82
CA TYR A 322 -1.15 12.74 6.73
C TYR A 322 -1.84 11.39 6.57
N THR A 323 -1.14 10.46 5.94
CA THR A 323 -1.38 9.02 6.10
C THR A 323 -0.56 8.57 7.30
N SER A 324 -1.15 8.57 8.50
CA SER A 324 -0.46 8.08 9.69
C SER A 324 -0.51 6.56 9.78
N LEU A 325 0.47 5.95 10.46
CA LEU A 325 0.42 4.53 10.79
C LEU A 325 -0.86 4.17 11.57
N ASN A 326 -1.08 4.89 12.67
CA ASN A 326 -2.30 4.91 13.47
C ASN A 326 -2.25 6.17 14.36
N ASP A 327 -3.37 6.88 14.56
CA ASP A 327 -3.42 8.04 15.46
C ASP A 327 -4.14 7.73 16.79
N LEU A 328 -4.72 6.54 16.93
CA LEU A 328 -5.57 6.17 18.08
C LEU A 328 -4.96 5.10 18.98
N GLU A 329 -3.94 4.39 18.50
CA GLU A 329 -3.33 3.26 19.20
C GLU A 329 -1.83 3.22 18.89
N SER A 330 -1.02 2.85 19.88
CA SER A 330 0.40 2.59 19.69
C SER A 330 0.60 1.38 18.79
N VAL A 331 1.42 1.54 17.74
CA VAL A 331 1.68 0.48 16.77
C VAL A 331 3.16 0.43 16.41
N SER A 332 3.65 -0.77 16.12
CA SER A 332 4.95 -0.98 15.53
C SER A 332 4.80 -1.78 14.26
N TYR A 333 5.37 -1.29 13.16
CA TYR A 333 5.40 -1.98 11.89
C TYR A 333 6.84 -2.15 11.42
N THR A 334 7.11 -3.31 10.81
CA THR A 334 8.32 -3.55 10.04
C THR A 334 7.91 -3.83 8.60
N PHE A 335 8.67 -3.31 7.65
CA PHE A 335 8.48 -3.56 6.21
C PHE A 335 9.80 -3.82 5.51
N ASP A 336 9.77 -4.65 4.47
CA ASP A 336 10.88 -4.82 3.54
C ASP A 336 10.91 -3.65 2.55
N GLU A 337 9.75 -3.15 2.13
CA GLU A 337 9.64 -2.04 1.19
C GLU A 337 8.64 -1.00 1.68
N ILE A 338 8.99 0.28 1.56
CA ILE A 338 8.09 1.41 1.82
C ILE A 338 8.17 2.37 0.63
N GLN A 339 7.06 2.54 -0.06
CA GLN A 339 6.95 3.45 -1.20
C GLN A 339 5.94 4.55 -0.90
N VAL A 340 6.38 5.80 -1.04
CA VAL A 340 5.51 6.98 -0.96
C VAL A 340 5.54 7.68 -2.30
N SER A 341 4.40 7.86 -2.96
CA SER A 341 4.34 8.39 -4.33
C SER A 341 3.27 9.47 -4.49
N GLY A 342 3.33 10.17 -5.62
CA GLY A 342 2.44 11.28 -5.94
C GLY A 342 2.57 12.40 -4.90
N THR A 343 1.48 12.76 -4.24
CA THR A 343 1.47 13.75 -3.13
C THR A 343 1.35 13.09 -1.75
N GLY A 344 1.65 11.79 -1.66
CA GLY A 344 1.52 11.03 -0.42
C GLY A 344 2.37 11.58 0.72
N LYS A 345 1.79 11.69 1.91
CA LYS A 345 2.48 12.16 3.13
C LYS A 345 2.38 11.10 4.20
N LEU A 346 3.39 10.26 4.35
CA LEU A 346 3.44 9.22 5.38
C LEU A 346 3.86 9.84 6.71
N LYS A 347 3.16 9.52 7.80
CA LYS A 347 3.48 9.99 9.15
C LYS A 347 3.69 8.82 10.12
N VAL A 348 4.83 8.85 10.81
CA VAL A 348 5.06 8.09 12.04
C VAL A 348 4.64 8.99 13.20
N GLY A 349 3.47 8.71 13.78
CA GLY A 349 2.88 9.50 14.86
C GLY A 349 3.48 9.19 16.23
N GLU A 350 2.99 9.88 17.24
CA GLU A 350 3.31 9.63 18.65
C GLU A 350 3.06 8.16 19.03
N ASP A 351 3.95 7.59 19.84
CA ASP A 351 3.92 6.18 20.29
C ASP A 351 3.88 5.13 19.16
N CYS A 352 4.26 5.52 17.94
CA CYS A 352 4.38 4.64 16.80
C CYS A 352 5.84 4.41 16.43
N SER A 353 6.17 3.19 16.00
CA SER A 353 7.49 2.85 15.48
C SER A 353 7.39 2.25 14.08
N LEU A 354 8.21 2.76 13.15
CA LEU A 354 8.34 2.28 11.78
C LEU A 354 9.75 1.77 11.55
N HIS A 355 9.87 0.48 11.29
CA HIS A 355 11.15 -0.17 11.04
C HIS A 355 11.26 -0.55 9.56
N LEU A 356 12.31 -0.06 8.90
CA LEU A 356 12.76 -0.59 7.63
C LEU A 356 13.70 -1.76 7.89
N ALA A 357 13.31 -2.95 7.44
CA ALA A 357 14.05 -4.20 7.66
C ALA A 357 15.48 -4.19 7.04
N PRO A 358 16.36 -5.11 7.47
CA PRO A 358 17.62 -5.37 6.77
C PRO A 358 17.41 -5.59 5.28
N ASP A 359 18.28 -5.01 4.45
CA ASP A 359 18.18 -5.01 2.98
C ASP A 359 16.89 -4.37 2.41
N GLY A 360 16.02 -3.85 3.29
CA GLY A 360 14.78 -3.19 2.90
C GLY A 360 15.01 -1.85 2.22
N ILE A 361 14.00 -1.36 1.52
CA ILE A 361 14.07 -0.09 0.78
C ILE A 361 12.92 0.83 1.18
N TYR A 362 13.26 2.02 1.66
CA TYR A 362 12.34 3.16 1.69
C TYR A 362 12.62 4.04 0.46
N GLU A 363 11.57 4.45 -0.25
CA GLU A 363 11.69 5.40 -1.36
C GLU A 363 10.48 6.34 -1.42
N ASN A 364 10.73 7.65 -1.44
CA ASN A 364 9.73 8.62 -1.90
C ASN A 364 9.85 8.82 -3.41
N GLN A 365 8.92 8.32 -4.21
CA GLN A 365 9.07 8.23 -5.68
C GLN A 365 8.85 9.56 -6.42
N THR A 366 8.40 10.60 -5.72
CA THR A 366 8.09 11.92 -6.26
C THR A 366 8.57 13.01 -5.31
N ASP A 367 8.84 14.23 -5.81
CA ASP A 367 9.32 15.34 -4.97
C ASP A 367 8.32 15.76 -3.89
N THR A 368 7.04 15.55 -4.17
CA THR A 368 5.91 15.91 -3.31
C THR A 368 5.56 14.81 -2.31
N ALA A 369 6.17 13.63 -2.43
CA ALA A 369 6.02 12.56 -1.47
C ALA A 369 6.93 12.80 -0.27
N THR A 370 6.37 12.72 0.94
CA THR A 370 7.09 13.05 2.18
C THR A 370 6.93 11.97 3.24
N LEU A 371 7.96 11.83 4.07
CA LEU A 371 7.89 11.14 5.36
C LEU A 371 8.04 12.17 6.49
N THR A 372 7.17 12.07 7.49
CA THR A 372 7.25 12.83 8.73
C THR A 372 7.37 11.86 9.89
N VAL A 373 8.43 12.01 10.70
CA VAL A 373 8.57 11.37 12.00
C VAL A 373 8.24 12.42 13.05
N ASP A 374 7.02 12.38 13.56
CA ASP A 374 6.49 13.38 14.48
C ASP A 374 7.01 13.18 15.90
N HIS A 375 6.81 14.16 16.78
CA HIS A 375 7.20 14.05 18.18
C HIS A 375 6.67 12.76 18.82
N GLY A 376 7.55 12.03 19.51
CA GLY A 376 7.22 10.73 20.13
C GLY A 376 7.13 9.55 19.17
N GLY A 377 7.23 9.77 17.86
CA GLY A 377 7.37 8.71 16.85
C GLY A 377 8.82 8.28 16.66
N GLU A 378 9.01 7.05 16.18
CA GLU A 378 10.34 6.48 15.92
C GLU A 378 10.42 5.85 14.52
N PHE A 379 11.43 6.25 13.74
CA PHE A 379 11.82 5.55 12.53
C PHE A 379 13.16 4.83 12.75
N ILE A 380 13.21 3.54 12.44
CA ILE A 380 14.41 2.72 12.52
C ILE A 380 14.78 2.30 11.10
N ASN A 381 16.02 2.59 10.70
CA ASN A 381 16.56 2.23 9.40
C ASN A 381 17.64 1.15 9.55
N GLU A 382 17.36 -0.08 9.10
CA GLU A 382 18.35 -1.15 8.90
C GLU A 382 18.64 -1.42 7.41
N GLY A 383 18.00 -0.67 6.50
CA GLY A 383 18.06 -0.88 5.06
C GLY A 383 18.59 0.33 4.29
N THR A 384 18.09 0.50 3.07
CA THR A 384 18.39 1.63 2.19
C THR A 384 17.26 2.65 2.19
N PHE A 385 17.55 3.85 2.67
CA PHE A 385 16.63 4.98 2.69
C PHE A 385 16.93 5.93 1.52
N ILE A 386 16.01 6.02 0.57
CA ILE A 386 16.19 6.76 -0.69
C ILE A 386 15.32 8.02 -0.70
N LEU A 387 15.95 9.18 -0.92
CA LEU A 387 15.28 10.46 -1.14
C LEU A 387 15.40 10.97 -2.59
N ASN A 388 14.26 11.10 -3.27
CA ASN A 388 14.17 11.70 -4.61
C ASN A 388 13.89 13.22 -4.62
N GLY A 389 13.50 13.82 -3.47
CA GLY A 389 13.01 15.20 -3.38
C GLY A 389 13.98 16.26 -2.81
N SER A 390 13.45 17.46 -2.54
CA SER A 390 14.11 18.56 -1.81
C SER A 390 14.09 18.33 -0.28
N GLU A 391 14.66 19.25 0.52
CA GLU A 391 14.74 19.17 2.00
C GLU A 391 13.44 18.74 2.69
N THR A 392 12.29 19.15 2.15
CA THR A 392 10.96 18.88 2.71
C THR A 392 10.49 17.43 2.58
N ALA A 393 11.24 16.57 1.89
CA ALA A 393 10.89 15.17 1.68
C ALA A 393 10.95 14.33 2.97
N LEU A 394 11.72 14.77 3.96
CA LEU A 394 11.82 14.13 5.27
C LEU A 394 11.77 15.21 6.37
N THR A 395 10.81 15.09 7.29
CA THR A 395 10.73 15.92 8.50
C THR A 395 10.89 15.02 9.73
N VAL A 396 11.77 15.38 10.65
CA VAL A 396 12.04 14.61 11.88
C VAL A 396 11.96 15.53 13.09
N ASP A 397 10.90 15.37 13.88
CA ASP A 397 10.72 15.94 15.24
C ASP A 397 10.73 14.83 16.32
N GLY A 398 10.50 13.58 15.91
CA GLY A 398 10.70 12.38 16.72
C GLY A 398 12.12 11.81 16.63
N LEU A 399 12.24 10.49 16.75
CA LEU A 399 13.51 9.78 16.71
C LEU A 399 13.73 9.13 15.34
N PHE A 400 14.88 9.40 14.72
CA PHE A 400 15.34 8.66 13.54
C PHE A 400 16.64 7.92 13.88
N ASN A 401 16.57 6.60 13.92
CA ASN A 401 17.67 5.71 14.25
C ASN A 401 18.22 5.03 13.00
N SER A 402 19.43 5.41 12.60
CA SER A 402 20.18 4.73 11.54
C SER A 402 21.06 3.64 12.16
N LEU A 403 20.68 2.36 11.98
CA LEU A 403 21.41 1.21 12.52
C LEU A 403 22.61 0.81 11.64
N PRO A 404 23.61 0.10 12.18
CA PRO A 404 24.80 -0.29 11.42
C PRO A 404 24.44 -0.97 10.09
N ALA A 405 25.21 -0.69 9.03
CA ALA A 405 24.93 -1.09 7.64
C ALA A 405 23.77 -0.35 6.93
N SER A 406 23.03 0.52 7.61
CA SER A 406 22.02 1.35 6.92
C SER A 406 22.65 2.31 5.91
N VAL A 407 21.97 2.47 4.78
CA VAL A 407 22.37 3.33 3.68
C VAL A 407 21.37 4.47 3.55
N PHE A 408 21.87 5.69 3.48
CA PHE A 408 21.08 6.86 3.14
C PHE A 408 21.53 7.35 1.76
N LYS A 409 20.59 7.41 0.83
CA LYS A 409 20.86 7.74 -0.57
C LYS A 409 20.04 8.94 -1.01
N TYR A 410 20.71 9.96 -1.52
CA TYR A 410 20.04 11.06 -2.20
C TYR A 410 20.17 10.90 -3.71
N ILE A 411 19.02 10.84 -4.39
CA ILE A 411 18.94 10.79 -5.85
C ILE A 411 18.61 12.17 -6.40
N GLY A 412 17.61 12.84 -5.80
CA GLY A 412 17.08 14.12 -6.25
C GLY A 412 16.40 14.06 -7.62
N LYS A 413 15.70 15.13 -8.02
CA LYS A 413 15.12 15.28 -9.37
C LYS A 413 15.87 16.20 -10.32
N ALA A 414 15.94 15.82 -11.59
CA ALA A 414 16.75 16.52 -12.60
C ALA A 414 16.38 18.01 -12.66
N GLY A 415 17.38 18.88 -12.58
CA GLY A 415 17.19 20.34 -12.57
C GLY A 415 16.72 20.94 -11.25
N VAL A 416 16.46 20.13 -10.22
CA VAL A 416 16.14 20.58 -8.86
C VAL A 416 17.36 20.33 -7.97
N PRO A 417 17.89 21.37 -7.30
CA PRO A 417 18.95 21.16 -6.33
C PRO A 417 18.47 20.33 -5.15
N VAL A 418 19.35 19.47 -4.65
CA VAL A 418 19.11 18.68 -3.43
C VAL A 418 19.87 19.37 -2.31
N THR A 419 19.26 19.59 -1.15
CA THR A 419 20.04 19.97 0.03
C THR A 419 20.10 18.78 1.00
N ILE A 420 21.28 18.57 1.56
CA ILE A 420 21.52 17.51 2.54
C ILE A 420 21.06 17.98 3.93
N LEU A 421 20.41 17.07 4.66
CA LEU A 421 19.87 17.34 6.01
C LEU A 421 21.01 17.54 7.02
N ASP A 422 21.02 18.69 7.69
CA ASP A 422 22.12 19.24 8.51
C ASP A 422 22.12 18.80 9.98
N ASN A 423 21.09 18.08 10.43
CA ASN A 423 20.93 17.55 11.79
C ASN A 423 20.69 16.05 11.79
N PHE A 424 21.46 15.33 10.97
CA PHE A 424 21.26 13.91 10.74
C PHE A 424 22.61 13.19 10.76
N GLU A 425 22.67 12.06 11.46
CA GLU A 425 23.83 11.16 11.43
C GLU A 425 23.60 10.02 10.46
N TYR A 426 24.54 9.84 9.55
CA TYR A 426 24.50 8.81 8.52
C TYR A 426 25.41 7.65 8.91
N GLN A 427 24.97 6.41 8.71
CA GLN A 427 25.89 5.28 8.76
C GLN A 427 26.67 5.24 7.44
N THR A 428 25.97 4.98 6.33
CA THR A 428 26.48 5.22 4.98
C THR A 428 25.72 6.34 4.30
N LEU A 429 26.43 7.31 3.71
CA LEU A 429 25.85 8.35 2.86
C LEU A 429 26.31 8.19 1.40
N GLU A 430 25.36 7.95 0.48
CA GLU A 430 25.61 7.80 -0.96
C GLU A 430 24.96 8.90 -1.81
N LEU A 431 25.76 9.50 -2.69
CA LEU A 431 25.32 10.44 -3.73
C LEU A 431 25.77 9.91 -5.09
N SER A 432 24.87 9.37 -5.90
CA SER A 432 25.25 8.59 -7.09
C SER A 432 24.52 8.98 -8.38
N VAL A 433 23.99 10.21 -8.45
CA VAL A 433 23.27 10.70 -9.63
C VAL A 433 24.12 11.76 -10.33
N PRO A 434 24.76 11.42 -11.46
CA PRO A 434 25.58 12.34 -12.24
C PRO A 434 24.84 13.62 -12.65
N GLY A 435 25.53 14.76 -12.67
CA GLY A 435 24.97 16.06 -13.08
C GLY A 435 24.12 16.76 -12.03
N ARG A 436 24.07 16.25 -10.80
CA ARG A 436 23.27 16.85 -9.72
C ARG A 436 24.10 17.77 -8.86
N THR A 437 23.43 18.80 -8.35
CA THR A 437 23.96 19.71 -7.35
C THR A 437 23.37 19.37 -5.99
N PHE A 438 24.26 19.09 -5.04
CA PHE A 438 23.95 18.89 -3.64
C PHE A 438 24.44 20.10 -2.85
N PHE A 439 23.50 20.80 -2.22
CA PHE A 439 23.76 21.88 -1.29
C PHE A 439 23.92 21.34 0.13
N TRP A 440 24.85 21.95 0.85
CA TRP A 440 25.15 21.66 2.23
C TRP A 440 25.08 22.97 3.00
N LYS A 441 24.38 22.99 4.12
CA LYS A 441 24.18 24.21 4.87
C LYS A 441 25.52 24.75 5.37
N ALA A 442 25.75 26.02 5.13
CA ALA A 442 26.93 26.73 5.58
C ALA A 442 27.12 26.59 7.10
N ASN A 443 28.36 26.32 7.55
CA ASN A 443 28.74 26.05 8.94
C ASN A 443 28.10 24.81 9.60
N ALA A 444 27.25 24.05 8.91
CA ALA A 444 26.74 22.80 9.46
C ALA A 444 27.81 21.70 9.46
N THR A 445 27.61 20.68 10.30
CA THR A 445 28.48 19.50 10.38
C THR A 445 27.65 18.27 10.07
N TYR A 446 28.15 17.45 9.17
CA TYR A 446 27.51 16.23 8.72
C TYR A 446 28.39 15.05 9.10
N THR A 447 27.83 14.08 9.82
CA THR A 447 28.56 12.90 10.31
C THR A 447 28.19 11.69 9.48
N ALA A 448 29.20 11.01 8.92
CA ALA A 448 29.04 9.69 8.33
C ALA A 448 29.98 8.70 9.02
N HIS A 449 29.43 7.60 9.54
CA HIS A 449 30.19 6.67 10.37
C HIS A 449 30.94 5.63 9.53
N ASP A 450 30.21 4.83 8.76
CA ASP A 450 30.72 3.68 8.01
C ASP A 450 31.25 4.03 6.61
N SER A 451 30.61 4.97 5.89
CA SER A 451 30.99 5.30 4.52
C SER A 451 30.41 6.63 4.03
N PHE A 452 31.19 7.36 3.25
CA PHE A 452 30.75 8.49 2.45
C PHE A 452 31.18 8.27 1.01
N ARG A 453 30.21 8.16 0.10
CA ARG A 453 30.46 7.79 -1.30
C ARG A 453 29.75 8.74 -2.27
N VAL A 454 30.53 9.38 -3.13
CA VAL A 454 30.00 10.26 -4.19
C VAL A 454 30.53 9.80 -5.55
N ILE A 455 29.65 9.46 -6.48
CA ILE A 455 30.06 8.97 -7.80
C ILE A 455 29.24 9.66 -8.90
N GLY A 456 29.89 10.54 -9.66
CA GLY A 456 29.37 11.12 -10.89
C GLY A 456 29.80 10.33 -12.13
N GLU A 457 29.87 11.00 -13.28
CA GLU A 457 30.39 10.46 -14.54
C GLU A 457 31.39 11.45 -15.18
N PRO A 458 32.36 10.98 -16.01
CA PRO A 458 33.41 11.81 -16.62
C PRO A 458 32.97 13.16 -17.20
N ASP A 459 31.82 13.20 -17.87
CA ASP A 459 31.27 14.40 -18.53
C ASP A 459 30.05 14.98 -17.81
N ASN A 460 29.74 14.48 -16.61
CA ASN A 460 28.52 14.84 -15.88
C ASN A 460 28.77 14.79 -14.37
N LEU A 461 29.59 15.71 -13.87
CA LEU A 461 30.05 15.71 -12.49
C LEU A 461 28.90 15.87 -11.49
N ILE A 462 29.06 15.28 -10.31
CA ILE A 462 28.25 15.67 -9.15
C ILE A 462 28.85 16.94 -8.55
N THR A 463 28.02 17.95 -8.35
CA THR A 463 28.41 19.23 -7.78
C THR A 463 28.07 19.28 -6.29
N LEU A 464 29.06 19.53 -5.43
CA LEU A 464 28.90 19.71 -3.98
C LEU A 464 29.17 21.18 -3.63
N ARG A 465 28.21 21.87 -3.01
CA ARG A 465 28.28 23.32 -2.70
C ARG A 465 27.79 23.65 -1.31
N SER A 466 28.37 24.68 -0.70
CA SER A 466 27.75 25.36 0.44
C SER A 466 26.51 26.15 0.02
N THR A 467 25.54 26.31 0.91
CA THR A 467 24.42 27.24 0.74
C THR A 467 24.86 28.71 0.77
N GLU A 468 26.04 29.01 1.34
CA GLU A 468 26.62 30.34 1.36
C GLU A 468 28.05 30.30 0.80
N VAL A 469 28.26 30.94 -0.35
CA VAL A 469 29.56 30.97 -1.03
C VAL A 469 30.63 31.58 -0.13
N GLY A 470 31.77 30.88 0.00
CA GLY A 470 32.90 31.28 0.84
C GLY A 470 32.80 30.81 2.30
N THR A 471 31.65 30.29 2.72
CA THR A 471 31.45 29.72 4.06
C THR A 471 31.40 28.21 3.97
N PRO A 472 32.36 27.46 4.55
CA PRO A 472 32.41 26.02 4.35
C PRO A 472 31.31 25.24 5.08
N TRP A 473 30.93 24.09 4.53
CA TRP A 473 30.21 23.01 5.23
C TRP A 473 31.21 21.98 5.76
N ASN A 474 30.93 21.33 6.89
CA ASN A 474 31.86 20.41 7.54
C ASN A 474 31.41 18.94 7.38
N LEU A 475 32.37 18.05 7.11
CA LEU A 475 32.17 16.60 7.01
C LEU A 475 33.03 15.89 8.06
N PHE A 476 32.38 15.15 8.96
CA PHE A 476 33.02 14.35 10.00
C PHE A 476 32.90 12.87 9.65
N LEU A 477 34.04 12.23 9.36
CA LEU A 477 34.12 10.80 9.02
C LEU A 477 34.85 10.06 10.13
N THR A 478 34.18 9.13 10.82
CA THR A 478 34.72 8.46 12.03
C THR A 478 35.58 7.24 11.70
N ASP A 479 35.04 6.29 10.94
CA ASP A 479 35.63 4.95 10.86
C ASP A 479 36.47 4.72 9.59
N VAL A 480 36.09 5.34 8.46
CA VAL A 480 36.82 5.21 7.19
C VAL A 480 36.99 6.55 6.44
N PRO A 481 38.02 6.71 5.59
CA PRO A 481 38.09 7.84 4.67
C PRO A 481 36.96 7.79 3.64
N GLY A 482 36.45 8.97 3.28
CA GLY A 482 35.42 9.10 2.26
C GLY A 482 35.98 8.88 0.86
N TYR A 483 35.10 8.51 -0.07
CA TYR A 483 35.44 8.31 -1.47
C TYR A 483 34.57 9.17 -2.38
N ALA A 484 35.20 9.89 -3.30
CA ALA A 484 34.50 10.67 -4.31
C ALA A 484 35.13 10.51 -5.71
N GLU A 485 34.31 10.38 -6.74
CA GLU A 485 34.74 10.25 -8.14
C GLU A 485 33.84 11.07 -9.05
N TYR A 486 34.44 11.76 -10.03
CA TYR A 486 33.74 12.65 -10.96
C TYR A 486 32.88 13.70 -10.22
N VAL A 487 33.53 14.43 -9.32
CA VAL A 487 32.88 15.46 -8.48
C VAL A 487 33.47 16.84 -8.73
N ASP A 488 32.65 17.86 -8.53
CA ASP A 488 33.07 19.25 -8.39
C ASP A 488 32.74 19.71 -6.97
N VAL A 489 33.75 20.04 -6.17
CA VAL A 489 33.57 20.40 -4.75
C VAL A 489 33.99 21.85 -4.51
N GLN A 490 33.20 22.58 -3.73
CA GLN A 490 33.51 23.93 -3.26
C GLN A 490 33.06 24.13 -1.81
N ASP A 491 33.82 24.95 -1.07
CA ASP A 491 33.48 25.40 0.27
C ASP A 491 33.23 24.22 1.23
N SER A 492 34.15 23.25 1.29
CA SER A 492 34.00 22.03 2.11
C SER A 492 35.16 21.82 3.09
N HIS A 493 34.85 21.41 4.32
CA HIS A 493 35.81 21.12 5.37
C HIS A 493 35.68 19.68 5.86
N ALA A 494 36.57 18.79 5.41
CA ALA A 494 36.55 17.37 5.81
C ALA A 494 37.65 17.01 6.85
N ASP A 495 38.24 18.01 7.53
CA ASP A 495 39.37 17.82 8.45
C ASP A 495 38.97 17.30 9.83
N SER A 496 37.68 17.40 10.15
CA SER A 496 37.12 16.92 11.39
C SER A 496 37.31 15.40 11.54
N GLY A 497 37.56 14.65 10.46
CA GLY A 497 37.71 13.18 10.46
C GLY A 497 38.84 12.64 9.58
N LYS A 498 38.60 11.51 8.89
CA LYS A 498 39.60 10.79 8.07
C LYS A 498 39.94 11.42 6.71
N GLY A 499 39.31 12.54 6.34
CA GLY A 499 39.44 13.19 5.02
C GLY A 499 38.77 12.41 3.87
N VAL A 500 38.68 13.03 2.70
CA VAL A 500 38.06 12.44 1.49
C VAL A 500 39.09 12.26 0.38
N LYS A 501 39.16 11.05 -0.19
CA LYS A 501 39.97 10.76 -1.37
C LYS A 501 39.14 11.02 -2.63
N VAL A 502 39.70 11.77 -3.56
CA VAL A 502 39.06 12.10 -4.84
C VAL A 502 39.85 11.51 -6.01
N GLY A 503 39.19 10.64 -6.77
CA GLY A 503 39.73 10.00 -7.96
C GLY A 503 39.33 8.53 -8.06
N PRO A 504 39.55 7.89 -9.22
CA PRO A 504 39.08 6.53 -9.47
C PRO A 504 39.71 5.51 -8.52
N LEU A 505 38.90 4.55 -8.02
CA LEU A 505 39.39 3.37 -7.29
C LEU A 505 40.36 2.55 -8.15
N THR A 506 40.17 2.58 -9.47
CA THR A 506 40.97 1.86 -10.46
C THR A 506 41.14 2.69 -11.73
N GLY A 507 42.39 2.95 -12.16
CA GLY A 507 42.71 3.63 -13.42
C GLY A 507 43.46 4.96 -13.27
N ASP A 508 43.74 5.61 -14.39
CA ASP A 508 44.63 6.78 -14.49
C ASP A 508 43.89 8.13 -14.61
N ASN A 509 42.55 8.12 -14.52
CA ASN A 509 41.68 9.28 -14.78
C ASN A 509 41.52 10.24 -13.58
N TRP A 510 42.62 10.54 -12.89
CA TRP A 510 42.66 11.35 -11.66
C TRP A 510 42.29 12.83 -11.84
N ASN A 511 42.21 13.31 -13.08
CA ASN A 511 42.02 14.74 -13.41
C ASN A 511 40.58 15.13 -13.79
N LEU A 512 39.61 14.23 -13.64
CA LEU A 512 38.23 14.48 -14.07
C LEU A 512 37.33 15.06 -12.97
N SER A 513 37.77 15.03 -11.71
CA SER A 513 37.13 15.78 -10.62
C SER A 513 37.70 17.20 -10.54
N VAL A 514 36.87 18.15 -10.10
CA VAL A 514 37.17 19.57 -10.00
C VAL A 514 37.22 20.01 -8.53
N ASN A 515 38.29 20.72 -8.18
CA ASN A 515 38.40 21.45 -6.92
C ASN A 515 38.08 22.93 -7.19
N SER A 516 36.83 23.34 -6.96
CA SER A 516 36.37 24.72 -7.18
C SER A 516 36.79 25.69 -6.08
N GLY A 517 37.60 25.24 -5.11
CA GLY A 517 38.26 26.08 -4.10
C GLY A 517 37.61 26.04 -2.73
N ASN A 518 38.35 26.58 -1.75
CA ASN A 518 37.97 26.62 -0.33
C ASN A 518 37.63 25.23 0.27
N ASN A 519 38.39 24.21 -0.16
CA ASN A 519 38.25 22.84 0.32
C ASN A 519 39.43 22.47 1.22
N ILE A 520 39.16 21.84 2.36
CA ILE A 520 40.16 21.37 3.32
C ILE A 520 39.97 19.86 3.54
N SER A 521 41.08 19.11 3.56
CA SER A 521 41.12 17.65 3.73
C SER A 521 40.41 16.84 2.64
N TRP A 522 40.35 17.42 1.43
CA TRP A 522 40.03 16.75 0.18
C TRP A 522 41.32 16.50 -0.61
N VAL A 523 41.65 15.24 -0.87
CA VAL A 523 42.85 14.86 -1.62
C VAL A 523 42.47 14.57 -3.07
N PHE A 524 42.74 15.54 -3.94
CA PHE A 524 42.57 15.40 -5.39
C PHE A 524 43.85 14.83 -6.01
N GLY A 525 43.73 13.73 -6.75
CA GLY A 525 44.86 13.12 -7.47
C GLY A 525 45.53 11.96 -6.73
N PRO A 526 46.50 11.28 -7.37
CA PRO A 526 47.18 10.15 -6.75
C PRO A 526 47.90 10.62 -5.49
N SER A 527 47.69 9.91 -4.37
CA SER A 527 48.41 10.16 -3.12
C SER A 527 49.91 10.01 -3.36
N ILE A 528 50.62 11.13 -3.53
CA ILE A 528 52.06 11.11 -3.68
C ILE A 528 52.62 10.74 -2.31
N GLY A 529 53.06 9.49 -2.16
CA GLY A 529 53.84 9.07 -1.00
C GLY A 529 55.03 10.01 -0.84
N THR A 530 55.20 10.54 0.37
CA THR A 530 56.26 11.46 0.75
C THR A 530 57.63 10.90 0.35
N VAL A 531 58.22 11.41 -0.74
CA VAL A 531 59.64 11.21 -1.03
C VAL A 531 60.39 12.34 -0.35
N PHE A 532 60.84 12.11 0.89
CA PHE A 532 61.91 12.91 1.47
C PHE A 532 63.20 12.61 0.72
N THR A 533 63.58 13.46 -0.23
CA THR A 533 64.96 13.51 -0.71
C THR A 533 65.72 14.52 0.15
N PHE A 534 66.56 14.00 1.05
CA PHE A 534 67.64 14.79 1.66
C PHE A 534 68.70 15.07 0.59
N TYR A 535 69.06 16.34 0.44
CA TYR A 535 70.38 16.76 -0.05
C TYR A 535 70.93 17.85 0.86
#